data_AF-A0A259KI40-F1
#
_entry.id   AF-A0A259KI40-F1
#
_cell.length_a   1.000
_cell.length_b   1.000
_cell.length_c   1.000
_cell.angle_alpha   90.00
_cell.angle_beta   90.00
_cell.angle_gamma   90.00
#
_symmetry.space_group_name_H-M   'P 1'
#
loop_
_entity.id
_entity.type
_entity.pdbx_description
1 polymer ?
#
loop_
_entity_poly.entity_id
_entity_poly.type
_entity_poly.pdbx_seq_one_letter_code
_entity_poly.pdbx_strand_id
1 'polypeptide(L)'
;MAFDPTRPTMLLLRKERAAWIDSSAVWTHAVTLTFPRSKFGIAPSEQAACNTANHLVNVLNRNLLGRGNVRNGHKIGSAFVFGTGPYGDHPHIHMTLAAPSGLSHEAMKKEIDNAIHQIEGLGHQLVIKPYSDSGWIEYMLDHCSDGFDVKLVFPTTPEQATSV
;
A
#
# COMPACT_ATOMS: atom_id res chain seq x y z
N MET A 1 13.72 8.74 33.25
CA MET A 1 12.89 8.63 32.03
C MET A 1 11.72 9.59 32.19
N ALA A 2 11.58 10.58 31.32
CA ALA A 2 10.45 11.50 31.37
C ALA A 2 9.18 10.80 30.85
N PHE A 3 8.11 10.83 31.64
CA PHE A 3 6.79 10.38 31.21
C PHE A 3 6.28 11.37 30.17
N ASP A 4 6.14 10.93 28.91
CA ASP A 4 5.52 11.73 27.86
C ASP A 4 3.99 11.61 27.96
N PRO A 5 3.29 12.69 28.37
CA PRO A 5 1.84 12.67 28.57
C PRO A 5 1.05 12.60 27.26
N THR A 6 1.69 12.78 26.10
CA THR A 6 1.03 12.72 24.78
C THR A 6 0.95 11.30 24.21
N ARG A 7 1.75 10.38 24.77
CA ARG A 7 1.86 8.99 24.32
C ARG A 7 0.53 8.21 24.36
N PRO A 8 -0.32 8.33 25.41
CA PRO A 8 -1.63 7.68 25.44
C PRO A 8 -2.57 8.19 24.35
N THR A 9 -2.56 9.50 24.08
CA THR A 9 -3.40 10.15 23.06
C THR A 9 -2.98 9.72 21.65
N MET A 10 -1.67 9.65 21.39
CA MET A 10 -1.15 9.19 20.10
C MET A 10 -1.44 7.70 19.84
N LEU A 11 -1.42 6.86 20.87
CA LEU A 11 -1.80 5.45 20.76
C LEU A 11 -3.30 5.29 20.48
N LEU A 12 -4.15 6.08 21.13
CA LEU A 12 -5.60 6.07 20.87
C LEU A 12 -5.90 6.48 19.43
N LEU A 13 -5.31 7.59 18.96
CA LEU A 13 -5.47 8.06 17.59
C LEU A 13 -4.99 7.03 16.55
N ARG A 14 -3.93 6.27 16.85
CA ARG A 14 -3.45 5.19 15.97
C ARG A 14 -4.43 4.03 15.91
N LYS A 15 -4.98 3.59 17.04
CA LYS A 15 -5.99 2.52 17.08
C LYS A 15 -7.26 2.90 16.32
N GLU A 16 -7.72 4.14 16.49
CA GLU A 16 -8.86 4.67 15.75
C GLU A 16 -8.60 4.69 14.24
N ARG A 17 -7.40 5.11 13.82
CA ARG A 17 -7.00 5.03 12.41
C ARG A 17 -6.93 3.61 11.89
N ALA A 18 -6.35 2.68 12.65
CA ALA A 18 -6.25 1.28 12.26
C ALA A 18 -7.64 0.69 12.02
N ALA A 19 -8.55 0.89 12.97
CA ALA A 19 -9.94 0.45 12.87
C ALA A 19 -10.66 1.10 11.68
N TRP A 20 -10.45 2.40 11.45
CA TRP A 20 -11.03 3.08 10.30
C TRP A 20 -10.54 2.51 8.96
N ILE A 21 -9.23 2.31 8.79
CA ILE A 21 -8.67 1.71 7.56
C ILE A 21 -9.21 0.29 7.39
N ASP A 22 -9.16 -0.53 8.44
CA ASP A 22 -9.63 -1.92 8.41
C ASP A 22 -11.10 -2.00 7.96
N SER A 23 -11.97 -1.13 8.51
CA SER A 23 -13.39 -1.08 8.16
C SER A 23 -13.69 -0.50 6.77
N SER A 24 -12.72 0.19 6.15
CA SER A 24 -12.99 0.94 4.92
C SER A 24 -13.10 0.04 3.68
N ALA A 25 -12.42 -1.10 3.65
CA ALA A 25 -12.42 -2.02 2.51
C ALA A 25 -12.31 -3.47 2.95
N VAL A 26 -12.71 -4.40 2.08
CA VAL A 26 -12.39 -5.82 2.23
C VAL A 26 -10.95 -6.04 1.73
N TRP A 27 -9.99 -5.85 2.63
CA TRP A 27 -8.57 -6.04 2.35
C TRP A 27 -8.26 -7.51 2.02
N THR A 28 -7.34 -7.72 1.08
CA THR A 28 -7.04 -9.07 0.57
C THR A 28 -5.56 -9.37 0.48
N HIS A 29 -4.71 -8.34 0.32
CA HIS A 29 -3.27 -8.51 0.17
C HIS A 29 -2.53 -7.55 1.08
N ALA A 30 -1.55 -8.08 1.79
CA ALA A 30 -0.50 -7.34 2.48
C ALA A 30 0.76 -7.38 1.60
N VAL A 31 1.28 -6.21 1.24
CA VAL A 31 2.46 -6.10 0.37
C VAL A 31 3.53 -5.25 1.05
N THR A 32 4.77 -5.70 0.96
CA THR A 32 5.95 -4.91 1.32
C THR A 32 6.81 -4.68 0.09
N LEU A 33 7.08 -3.41 -0.20
CA LEU A 33 7.97 -2.96 -1.26
C LEU A 33 9.24 -2.43 -0.62
N THR A 34 10.39 -3.03 -0.91
CA THR A 34 11.68 -2.50 -0.44
C THR A 34 12.36 -1.76 -1.58
N PHE A 35 12.87 -0.57 -1.29
CA PHE A 35 13.52 0.25 -2.31
C PHE A 35 15.03 0.06 -2.30
N PRO A 36 15.67 -0.07 -3.47
CA PRO A 36 17.12 -0.08 -3.55
C PRO A 36 17.69 1.29 -3.18
N ARG A 37 18.90 1.28 -2.64
CA ARG A 37 19.74 2.47 -2.58
C ARG A 37 20.32 2.75 -3.96
N SER A 38 20.58 4.02 -4.25
CA SER A 38 21.27 4.42 -5.48
C SER A 38 22.68 3.83 -5.53
N LYS A 39 23.35 3.93 -6.69
CA LYS A 39 24.78 3.54 -6.85
C LYS A 39 25.71 4.23 -5.84
N PHE A 40 25.30 5.38 -5.29
CA PHE A 40 26.03 6.14 -4.27
C PHE A 40 25.62 5.78 -2.85
N GLY A 41 24.81 4.74 -2.66
CA GLY A 41 24.32 4.31 -1.35
C GLY A 41 23.22 5.19 -0.77
N ILE A 42 22.62 6.09 -1.56
CA ILE A 42 21.59 7.03 -1.08
C ILE A 42 20.22 6.36 -1.14
N ALA A 43 19.50 6.34 -0.03
CA ALA A 43 18.11 5.89 0.04
C ALA A 43 17.17 6.86 -0.70
N PRO A 44 16.10 6.40 -1.37
CA PRO A 44 15.06 7.31 -1.83
C PRO A 44 14.49 8.13 -0.68
N SER A 45 14.10 9.37 -0.98
CA SER A 45 13.29 10.16 -0.06
C SER A 45 11.91 9.53 0.12
N GLU A 46 11.26 9.83 1.24
CA GLU A 46 9.86 9.45 1.48
C GLU A 46 8.96 9.86 0.30
N GLN A 47 9.09 11.11 -0.17
CA GLN A 47 8.30 11.59 -1.30
C GLN A 47 8.50 10.74 -2.56
N ALA A 48 9.75 10.31 -2.85
CA ALA A 48 10.03 9.45 -3.99
C ALA A 48 9.42 8.05 -3.81
N ALA A 49 9.50 7.48 -2.60
CA ALA A 49 8.90 6.19 -2.29
C ALA A 49 7.36 6.23 -2.38
N CYS A 50 6.73 7.26 -1.81
CA CYS A 50 5.28 7.47 -1.86
C CYS A 50 4.79 7.75 -3.30
N ASN A 51 5.54 8.51 -4.10
CA ASN A 51 5.23 8.72 -5.52
C ASN A 51 5.28 7.40 -6.30
N THR A 52 6.26 6.55 -5.98
CA THR A 52 6.42 5.24 -6.61
C THR A 52 5.29 4.28 -6.20
N ALA A 53 4.90 4.27 -4.93
CA ALA A 53 3.74 3.50 -4.45
C ALA A 53 2.43 3.97 -5.10
N ASN A 54 2.20 5.28 -5.20
CA ASN A 54 1.08 5.86 -5.95
C ASN A 54 1.11 5.44 -7.43
N HIS A 55 2.30 5.43 -8.05
CA HIS A 55 2.45 4.99 -9.43
C HIS A 55 2.07 3.52 -9.59
N LEU A 56 2.51 2.63 -8.68
CA LEU A 56 2.12 1.23 -8.66
C LEU A 56 0.59 1.06 -8.59
N VAL A 57 -0.07 1.76 -7.66
CA VAL A 57 -1.53 1.74 -7.53
C VAL A 57 -2.20 2.21 -8.83
N ASN A 58 -1.66 3.23 -9.50
CA ASN A 58 -2.18 3.69 -10.79
C ASN A 58 -1.99 2.67 -11.92
N VAL A 59 -0.86 1.94 -11.95
CA VAL A 59 -0.66 0.84 -12.90
C VAL A 59 -1.69 -0.26 -12.65
N LEU A 60 -1.83 -0.70 -11.41
CA LEU A 60 -2.81 -1.72 -11.02
C LEU A 60 -4.23 -1.32 -11.37
N ASN A 61 -4.64 -0.08 -11.07
CA ASN A 61 -5.96 0.43 -11.45
C ASN A 61 -6.20 0.32 -12.96
N ARG A 62 -5.20 0.66 -13.79
CA ARG A 62 -5.34 0.55 -15.25
C ARG A 62 -5.42 -0.89 -15.73
N ASN A 63 -4.63 -1.81 -15.15
CA ASN A 63 -4.60 -3.21 -15.55
C ASN A 63 -5.87 -3.95 -15.11
N LEU A 64 -6.34 -3.69 -13.88
CA LEU A 64 -7.45 -4.42 -13.27
C LEU A 64 -8.82 -3.87 -13.65
N LEU A 65 -8.95 -2.54 -13.79
CA LEU A 65 -10.24 -1.88 -14.01
C LEU A 65 -10.39 -1.37 -15.45
N GLY A 66 -9.30 -1.25 -16.20
CA GLY A 66 -9.29 -0.66 -17.53
C GLY A 66 -9.29 0.88 -17.51
N ARG A 67 -8.73 1.49 -18.56
CA ARG A 67 -8.52 2.96 -18.64
C ARG A 67 -9.80 3.77 -18.56
N GLY A 68 -10.91 3.27 -19.12
CA GLY A 68 -12.21 3.95 -19.12
C GLY A 68 -12.76 4.14 -17.71
N ASN A 69 -12.80 3.06 -16.92
CA ASN A 69 -13.27 3.11 -15.54
C ASN A 69 -12.37 4.00 -14.68
N VAL A 70 -11.05 3.93 -14.84
CA VAL A 70 -10.11 4.80 -14.11
C VAL A 70 -10.34 6.28 -14.40
N ARG A 71 -10.61 6.63 -15.68
CA ARG A 71 -10.96 8.01 -16.06
C ARG A 71 -12.26 8.48 -15.42
N ASN A 72 -13.21 7.57 -15.19
CA ASN A 72 -14.47 7.84 -14.49
C ASN A 72 -14.30 7.84 -12.96
N GLY A 73 -13.07 7.79 -12.45
CA GLY A 73 -12.77 7.85 -11.03
C GLY A 73 -12.63 6.48 -10.35
N HIS A 74 -12.73 5.38 -11.11
CA HIS A 74 -12.68 4.04 -10.52
C HIS A 74 -11.28 3.63 -10.06
N LYS A 75 -11.16 3.15 -8.82
CA LYS A 75 -9.92 2.70 -8.19
C LYS A 75 -10.18 1.53 -7.23
N ILE A 76 -9.16 0.70 -7.08
CA ILE A 76 -9.12 -0.34 -6.04
C ILE A 76 -8.86 0.31 -4.67
N GLY A 77 -9.33 -0.33 -3.60
CA GLY A 77 -8.94 0.05 -2.25
C GLY A 77 -7.43 -0.13 -2.07
N SER A 78 -6.76 0.91 -1.60
CA SER A 78 -5.33 0.88 -1.29
C SER A 78 -5.03 1.75 -0.08
N ALA A 79 -4.16 1.28 0.81
CA ALA A 79 -3.56 2.10 1.85
C ALA A 79 -2.09 1.71 1.97
N PHE A 80 -1.21 2.68 2.17
CA PHE A 80 0.22 2.42 2.31
C PHE A 80 0.89 3.41 3.24
N VAL A 81 2.07 3.04 3.73
CA VAL A 81 2.85 3.81 4.69
C VAL A 81 4.33 3.63 4.41
N PHE A 82 5.12 4.68 4.64
CA PHE A 82 6.56 4.67 4.41
C PHE A 82 7.33 4.40 5.69
N GLY A 83 8.21 3.40 5.66
CA GLY A 83 9.13 3.06 6.74
C GLY A 83 10.58 3.16 6.29
N THR A 84 11.48 3.48 7.22
CA THR A 84 12.93 3.59 6.94
C THR A 84 13.74 2.50 7.64
N GLY A 85 13.09 1.67 8.46
CA GLY A 85 13.74 0.68 9.32
C GLY A 85 14.39 1.30 10.57
N PRO A 86 14.87 0.47 11.53
CA PRO A 86 15.38 0.95 12.82
C PRO A 86 16.56 1.94 12.72
N TYR A 87 17.35 1.86 11.65
CA TYR A 87 18.54 2.69 11.44
C TYR A 87 18.44 3.58 10.20
N GLY A 88 17.25 3.73 9.61
CA GLY A 88 17.07 4.49 8.37
C GLY A 88 17.74 3.85 7.15
N ASP A 89 18.14 2.59 7.27
CA ASP A 89 18.96 1.86 6.33
C ASP A 89 18.13 1.17 5.23
N HIS A 90 16.87 0.88 5.53
CA HIS A 90 15.96 0.07 4.72
C HIS A 90 14.66 0.83 4.41
N PRO A 91 14.66 1.75 3.42
CA PRO A 91 13.44 2.38 2.96
C PRO A 91 12.49 1.35 2.36
N HIS A 92 11.26 1.30 2.85
CA HIS A 92 10.23 0.38 2.40
C HIS A 92 8.84 1.01 2.49
N ILE A 93 7.91 0.45 1.74
CA ILE A 93 6.49 0.75 1.83
C ILE A 93 5.78 -0.51 2.28
N HIS A 94 5.02 -0.43 3.37
CA HIS A 94 4.02 -1.43 3.69
C HIS A 94 2.68 -0.96 3.13
N MET A 95 1.95 -1.86 2.48
CA MET A 95 0.66 -1.53 1.86
C MET A 95 -0.35 -2.65 2.04
N THR A 96 -1.62 -2.27 2.03
CA THR A 96 -2.75 -3.18 1.92
C THR A 96 -3.56 -2.84 0.67
N LEU A 97 -4.01 -3.89 -0.04
CA LEU A 97 -4.77 -3.77 -1.29
C LEU A 97 -6.06 -4.60 -1.20
N ALA A 98 -7.14 -4.04 -1.74
CA ALA A 98 -8.42 -4.72 -1.92
C ALA A 98 -8.57 -5.17 -3.38
N ALA A 99 -8.61 -6.48 -3.61
CA ALA A 99 -8.83 -7.03 -4.93
C ALA A 99 -10.26 -6.73 -5.42
N PRO A 100 -10.48 -6.46 -6.71
CA PRO A 100 -11.82 -6.39 -7.28
C PRO A 100 -12.63 -7.67 -7.03
N SER A 101 -13.95 -7.52 -6.90
CA SER A 101 -14.86 -8.66 -6.72
C SER A 101 -14.72 -9.67 -7.87
N GLY A 102 -14.59 -10.95 -7.52
CA GLY A 102 -14.42 -12.04 -8.48
C GLY A 102 -12.97 -12.28 -8.95
N LEU A 103 -12.01 -11.42 -8.59
CA LEU A 103 -10.60 -11.68 -8.85
C LEU A 103 -10.02 -12.60 -7.78
N SER A 104 -9.39 -13.70 -8.20
CA SER A 104 -8.73 -14.61 -7.24
C SER A 104 -7.48 -13.98 -6.63
N HIS A 105 -7.08 -14.45 -5.44
CA HIS A 105 -5.86 -14.01 -4.77
C HIS A 105 -4.62 -14.19 -5.67
N GLU A 106 -4.46 -15.35 -6.29
CA GLU A 106 -3.32 -15.60 -7.18
C GLU A 106 -3.32 -14.73 -8.44
N ALA A 107 -4.50 -14.42 -9.00
CA ALA A 107 -4.61 -13.50 -10.13
C ALA A 107 -4.20 -12.07 -9.73
N MET A 108 -4.68 -11.59 -8.59
CA MET A 108 -4.29 -10.28 -8.05
C MET A 108 -2.78 -10.23 -7.75
N LYS A 109 -2.23 -11.27 -7.10
CA LYS A 109 -0.79 -11.38 -6.83
C LYS A 109 0.04 -11.33 -8.11
N LYS A 110 -0.39 -12.02 -9.17
CA LYS A 110 0.28 -11.97 -10.48
C LYS A 110 0.23 -10.57 -11.09
N GLU A 111 -0.89 -9.86 -10.96
CA GLU A 111 -0.99 -8.48 -11.43
C GLU A 111 -0.12 -7.50 -10.62
N ILE A 112 -0.02 -7.68 -9.30
CA ILE A 112 0.93 -6.94 -8.45
C ILE A 112 2.37 -7.17 -8.91
N ASP A 113 2.75 -8.43 -9.11
CA ASP A 113 4.08 -8.80 -9.57
C ASP A 113 4.39 -8.20 -10.95
N ASN A 114 3.48 -8.36 -11.92
CA ASN A 114 3.60 -7.77 -13.26
C ASN A 114 3.73 -6.25 -13.23
N ALA A 115 2.94 -5.57 -12.39
CA ALA A 115 2.95 -4.11 -12.30
C ALA A 115 4.27 -3.60 -11.71
N ILE A 116 4.85 -4.31 -10.73
CA ILE A 116 6.14 -3.95 -10.14
C ILE A 116 7.27 -4.06 -11.15
N HIS A 117 7.28 -5.12 -11.97
CA HIS A 117 8.29 -5.29 -13.04
C HIS A 117 8.23 -4.20 -14.12
N GLN A 118 7.12 -3.46 -14.23
CA GLN A 118 6.97 -2.33 -15.17
C GLN A 118 7.51 -1.01 -14.60
N ILE A 119 7.85 -0.96 -13.31
CA ILE A 119 8.22 0.28 -12.61
C ILE A 119 9.71 0.26 -12.30
N GLU A 120 10.45 1.12 -12.98
CA GLU A 120 11.88 1.31 -12.74
C GLU A 120 12.12 1.73 -11.28
N GLY A 121 13.04 1.04 -10.59
CA GLY A 121 13.36 1.31 -9.18
C GLY A 121 12.59 0.47 -8.16
N LEU A 122 11.63 -0.36 -8.59
CA LEU A 122 11.05 -1.44 -7.78
C LEU A 122 11.55 -2.79 -8.32
N GLY A 123 11.97 -3.73 -7.45
CA GLY A 123 12.33 -5.08 -7.93
C GLY A 123 13.31 -5.91 -7.11
N HIS A 124 13.78 -5.46 -5.95
CA HIS A 124 14.76 -6.25 -5.17
C HIS A 124 14.13 -7.14 -4.10
N GLN A 125 13.13 -6.65 -3.37
CA GLN A 125 12.48 -7.44 -2.34
C GLN A 125 11.00 -7.09 -2.27
N LEU A 126 10.19 -8.04 -2.76
CA LEU A 126 8.75 -8.00 -2.77
C LEU A 126 8.24 -9.14 -1.90
N VAL A 127 7.42 -8.80 -0.91
CA VAL A 127 6.68 -9.78 -0.13
C VAL A 127 5.21 -9.50 -0.34
N ILE A 128 4.49 -10.44 -0.95
CA ILE A 128 3.03 -10.43 -1.07
C ILE A 128 2.50 -11.57 -0.21
N LYS A 129 1.63 -11.26 0.74
CA LYS A 129 0.95 -12.22 1.61
C LYS A 129 -0.56 -11.98 1.59
N PRO A 130 -1.39 -13.00 1.88
CA PRO A 130 -2.78 -12.79 2.19
C PRO A 130 -2.93 -11.79 3.35
N TYR A 131 -3.89 -10.88 3.21
CA TYR A 131 -4.36 -10.11 4.36
C TYR A 131 -5.08 -11.06 5.31
N SER A 132 -4.66 -11.10 6.57
CA SER A 132 -5.21 -12.03 7.58
C SER A 132 -6.13 -11.29 8.53
N ASP A 133 -5.64 -10.22 9.14
CA ASP A 133 -6.36 -9.41 10.11
C ASP A 133 -5.80 -7.97 10.20
N SER A 134 -6.45 -7.17 11.04
CA SER A 134 -6.07 -5.77 11.33
C SER A 134 -4.67 -5.63 11.93
N GLY A 135 -4.05 -6.71 12.42
CA GLY A 135 -2.68 -6.71 12.92
C GLY A 135 -1.68 -6.25 11.86
N TRP A 136 -1.98 -6.46 10.57
CA TRP A 136 -1.17 -5.88 9.48
C TRP A 136 -1.24 -4.35 9.44
N ILE A 137 -2.44 -3.78 9.60
CA ILE A 137 -2.63 -2.32 9.60
C ILE A 137 -2.01 -1.69 10.85
N GLU A 138 -2.16 -2.34 12.01
CA GLU A 138 -1.49 -1.90 13.24
C GLU A 138 0.04 -1.92 13.05
N TYR A 139 0.58 -3.00 12.48
CA TYR A 139 2.00 -3.11 12.16
C TYR A 139 2.47 -2.01 11.19
N MET A 140 1.70 -1.73 10.13
CA MET A 140 1.95 -0.62 9.20
C MET A 140 2.07 0.71 9.96
N LEU A 141 1.12 1.01 10.85
CA LEU A 141 1.10 2.27 11.60
C LEU A 141 2.19 2.37 12.67
N ASP A 142 2.65 1.24 13.21
CA ASP A 142 3.70 1.17 14.22
C ASP A 142 5.11 1.32 13.64
N HIS A 143 5.34 0.90 12.39
CA HIS A 143 6.68 0.84 11.78
C HIS A 143 7.04 2.03 10.88
N CYS A 144 6.16 3.03 10.79
CA CYS A 144 6.35 4.17 9.90
C CYS A 144 6.63 5.46 10.66
N SER A 145 7.76 6.09 10.32
CA SER A 145 8.15 7.42 10.76
C SER A 145 7.27 8.46 10.07
N ASP A 146 6.25 8.96 10.75
CA ASP A 146 5.46 10.20 10.51
C ASP A 146 4.84 10.47 9.11
N GLY A 147 5.15 9.66 8.10
CA GLY A 147 4.74 9.76 6.70
C GLY A 147 3.59 8.82 6.36
N PHE A 148 2.38 9.22 6.74
CA PHE A 148 1.16 8.46 6.50
C PHE A 148 0.39 9.07 5.31
N ASP A 149 0.43 8.43 4.14
CA ASP A 149 -0.40 8.79 2.97
C ASP A 149 -1.45 7.69 2.74
N VAL A 150 -2.62 7.86 3.34
CA VAL A 150 -3.75 7.00 3.05
C VAL A 150 -4.60 7.59 1.95
N LYS A 151 -4.58 6.90 0.82
CA LYS A 151 -5.40 7.20 -0.34
C LYS A 151 -6.50 6.16 -0.48
N LEU A 152 -7.53 6.26 0.36
CA LEU A 152 -8.76 5.50 0.15
C LEU A 152 -9.49 6.08 -1.06
N VAL A 153 -9.55 5.31 -2.14
CA VAL A 153 -10.39 5.68 -3.28
C VAL A 153 -11.21 4.46 -3.66
N PHE A 154 -12.49 4.54 -3.36
CA PHE A 154 -13.50 3.64 -3.90
C PHE A 154 -14.02 4.23 -5.20
N PRO A 155 -14.39 3.34 -6.11
CA PRO A 155 -15.81 3.08 -6.18
C PRO A 155 -16.14 1.60 -6.32
N THR A 156 -17.33 1.32 -5.82
CA THR A 156 -18.20 0.20 -6.17
C THR A 156 -18.01 -0.24 -7.63
N THR A 157 -17.63 -1.51 -7.76
CA THR A 157 -17.96 -2.43 -8.86
C THR A 157 -17.95 -1.82 -10.28
N PRO A 158 -16.97 -2.13 -11.14
CA PRO A 158 -17.29 -2.25 -12.55
C PRO A 158 -18.36 -3.36 -12.65
N GLU A 159 -19.56 -3.06 -13.12
CA GLU A 159 -20.36 -4.09 -13.79
C GLU A 159 -19.43 -4.78 -14.78
N GLN A 160 -19.34 -6.11 -14.65
CA GLN A 160 -18.58 -7.06 -15.45
C GLN A 160 -17.69 -6.40 -16.52
N ALA A 161 -16.38 -6.47 -16.34
CA ALA A 161 -15.46 -6.28 -17.46
C ALA A 161 -15.85 -7.29 -18.53
N THR A 162 -16.66 -6.87 -19.50
CA THR A 162 -17.00 -7.66 -20.67
C THR A 162 -15.69 -7.91 -21.38
N SER A 163 -15.31 -9.19 -21.45
CA SER A 163 -14.31 -9.69 -22.37
C SER A 163 -14.58 -9.09 -23.75
N VAL A 164 -13.59 -8.39 -24.30
CA VAL A 164 -13.49 -8.10 -25.73
C VAL A 164 -12.26 -8.83 -26.25
#